data_AF-W4L298-F1
#
_entry.id   AF-W4L298-F1
#
_cell.length_a   1.000
_cell.length_b   1.000
_cell.length_c   1.000
_cell.angle_alpha   90.00
_cell.angle_beta   90.00
_cell.angle_gamma   90.00
#
_symmetry.space_group_name_H-M   'P 1'
#
loop_
_entity.id
_entity.type
_entity.pdbx_description
1 polymer ?
#
loop_
_entity_poly.entity_id
_entity_poly.type
_entity_poly.pdbx_seq_one_letter_code
_entity_poly.pdbx_strand_id
1 'polypeptide(L)'
;MHRYTIIVTAISIVVTLPMHTHLQPQSPLPATAMTDAALDPMVEIPAGAFLMGADNGFADERPQKTIHVKRFLIDKYEVTNRKFQGAGMQPMRSFGPPYAEASLPVVGVTWFQSG
;
A
#
# COMPACT_ATOMS: atom_id res chain seq x y z
N MET A 1 17.71 -56.29 41.53
CA MET A 1 17.24 -54.89 41.61
C MET A 1 17.29 -54.29 40.20
N HIS A 2 16.19 -53.70 39.72
CA HIS A 2 15.98 -52.98 38.43
C HIS A 2 15.90 -53.87 37.17
N ARG A 3 14.73 -54.46 36.83
CA ARG A 3 13.47 -53.93 36.23
C ARG A 3 13.52 -53.85 34.68
N TYR A 4 12.69 -54.71 34.08
CA TYR A 4 12.34 -54.84 32.66
C TYR A 4 11.87 -53.53 32.02
N THR A 5 12.16 -53.31 30.73
CA THR A 5 11.33 -52.45 29.87
C THR A 5 11.29 -53.00 28.45
N ILE A 6 10.07 -53.20 27.99
CA ILE A 6 9.65 -53.84 26.74
C ILE A 6 9.91 -52.89 25.56
N ILE A 7 10.56 -53.38 24.51
CA ILE A 7 10.66 -52.68 23.22
C ILE A 7 9.36 -52.94 22.46
N VAL A 8 8.45 -51.96 22.41
CA VAL A 8 7.27 -52.03 21.55
C VAL A 8 7.60 -51.32 20.23
N THR A 9 7.80 -52.11 19.19
CA THR A 9 7.77 -51.68 17.79
C THR A 9 6.31 -51.48 17.37
N ALA A 10 5.97 -50.28 16.87
CA ALA A 10 4.72 -50.02 16.16
C ALA A 10 5.03 -49.06 14.99
N ILE A 11 5.24 -49.61 13.80
CA ILE A 11 4.31 -49.58 12.65
C ILE A 11 4.12 -48.17 12.09
N SER A 12 4.76 -47.95 10.95
CA SER A 12 4.55 -46.82 10.05
C SER A 12 3.09 -46.75 9.58
N ILE A 13 2.49 -45.57 9.66
CA ILE A 13 1.40 -45.17 8.77
C ILE A 13 1.89 -43.91 8.04
N VAL A 14 2.15 -44.07 6.75
CA VAL A 14 2.28 -42.96 5.81
C VAL A 14 0.88 -42.39 5.59
N VAL A 15 0.63 -41.18 6.04
CA VAL A 15 -0.50 -40.36 5.55
C VAL A 15 0.10 -39.18 4.80
N THR A 16 0.15 -39.30 3.48
CA THR A 16 0.37 -38.16 2.58
C THR A 16 -0.89 -37.29 2.60
N LEU A 17 -0.87 -36.21 3.37
CA LEU A 17 -1.89 -35.17 3.22
C LEU A 17 -1.59 -34.38 1.94
N PRO A 18 -2.53 -34.24 0.99
CA PRO A 18 -2.37 -33.23 -0.04
C PRO A 18 -2.27 -31.88 0.67
N MET A 19 -1.24 -31.11 0.34
CA MET A 19 -1.11 -29.69 0.71
C MET A 19 -2.30 -28.93 0.10
N HIS A 20 -3.49 -29.07 0.68
CA HIS A 20 -4.54 -28.09 0.52
C HIS A 20 -4.10 -26.93 1.38
N THR A 21 -3.31 -26.04 0.76
CA THR A 21 -3.15 -24.69 1.23
C THR A 21 -4.54 -24.09 1.27
N HIS A 22 -5.25 -24.24 2.39
CA HIS A 22 -6.37 -23.37 2.69
C HIS A 22 -5.74 -21.99 2.82
N LEU A 23 -5.80 -21.21 1.74
CA LEU A 23 -5.54 -19.79 1.78
C LEU A 23 -6.55 -19.22 2.78
N GLN A 24 -6.19 -19.21 4.07
CA GLN A 24 -6.82 -18.31 5.01
C GLN A 24 -6.67 -16.92 4.38
N PRO A 25 -7.77 -16.18 4.14
CA PRO A 25 -7.64 -14.76 3.86
C PRO A 25 -6.80 -14.20 4.98
N GLN A 26 -5.60 -13.71 4.68
CA GLN A 26 -4.81 -13.03 5.69
C GLN A 26 -5.69 -11.89 6.18
N SER A 27 -6.11 -11.96 7.44
CA SER A 27 -6.72 -10.83 8.12
C SER A 27 -5.83 -9.62 7.84
N PRO A 28 -6.41 -8.46 7.43
CA PRO A 28 -5.61 -7.25 7.28
C PRO A 28 -4.81 -7.07 8.57
N LEU A 29 -3.50 -6.84 8.42
CA LEU A 29 -2.61 -6.51 9.53
C LEU A 29 -3.33 -5.54 10.47
N PRO A 30 -3.25 -5.73 11.79
CA PRO A 30 -3.98 -4.91 12.73
C PRO A 30 -3.63 -3.45 12.47
N ALA A 31 -4.66 -2.65 12.17
CA ALA A 31 -4.59 -1.20 12.12
C ALA A 31 -4.31 -0.67 13.53
N THR A 32 -3.12 -0.98 14.04
CA THR A 32 -2.58 -0.35 15.24
C THR A 32 -2.20 1.04 14.78
N ALA A 33 -3.05 2.00 15.16
CA ALA A 33 -2.88 3.42 15.06
C ALA A 33 -1.39 3.82 15.04
N MET A 34 -0.87 4.06 13.84
CA MET A 34 0.23 5.00 13.65
C MET A 34 -0.32 6.30 14.23
N THR A 35 0.21 6.71 15.39
CA THR A 35 -0.16 7.96 16.04
C THR A 35 -0.15 9.08 15.01
N ASP A 36 -1.23 9.86 14.96
CA ASP A 36 -1.49 11.00 14.06
C ASP A 36 -0.27 11.94 13.86
N ALA A 37 0.66 11.98 14.82
CA ALA A 37 1.90 12.73 14.75
C ALA A 37 2.99 12.19 13.78
N ALA A 38 2.85 10.96 13.28
CA ALA A 38 3.82 10.33 12.36
C ALA A 38 3.32 10.23 10.92
N LEU A 39 2.02 10.48 10.69
CA LEU A 39 1.45 10.57 9.35
C LEU A 39 1.51 12.02 8.90
N ASP A 40 1.79 12.22 7.61
CA ASP A 40 1.71 13.54 7.03
C ASP A 40 0.31 14.14 7.18
N PRO A 41 0.18 15.48 7.15
CA PRO A 41 -1.13 16.09 7.18
C PRO A 41 -1.96 15.58 5.99
N MET A 42 -2.91 14.70 6.29
CA MET A 42 -3.99 14.33 5.39
C MET A 42 -5.15 15.28 5.60
N VAL A 43 -5.83 15.62 4.51
CA VAL A 43 -7.02 16.46 4.55
C VAL A 43 -8.24 15.62 4.22
N GLU A 44 -9.29 15.81 5.00
CA GLU A 44 -10.58 15.18 4.74
C GLU A 44 -11.32 15.94 3.65
N ILE A 45 -11.73 15.22 2.61
CA ILE A 45 -12.62 15.71 1.57
C ILE A 45 -14.03 15.17 1.87
N PRO A 46 -15.03 16.05 2.10
CA PRO A 46 -16.39 15.61 2.37
C PRO A 46 -17.01 14.94 1.14
N ALA A 47 -17.99 14.06 1.37
CA ALA A 47 -18.80 13.53 0.30
C ALA A 47 -19.57 14.66 -0.40
N GLY A 48 -19.69 14.59 -1.72
CA GLY A 48 -20.35 15.63 -2.49
C GLY A 48 -20.25 15.43 -3.99
N ALA A 49 -20.76 16.42 -4.71
CA ALA A 49 -20.68 16.50 -6.16
C ALA A 49 -19.82 17.70 -6.57
N PHE A 50 -19.04 17.54 -7.64
CA PHE A 50 -18.29 18.63 -8.26
C PHE A 50 -18.24 18.48 -9.78
N LEU A 51 -17.93 19.56 -10.48
CA LEU A 51 -17.74 19.56 -11.93
C LEU A 51 -16.29 19.23 -12.27
N MET A 52 -16.07 18.21 -13.11
CA MET A 52 -14.76 17.82 -13.63
C MET A 52 -14.74 17.98 -15.15
N GLY A 53 -13.61 18.44 -15.69
CA GLY A 53 -13.43 18.76 -17.10
C GLY A 53 -13.93 20.15 -17.46
N ALA A 54 -13.77 20.54 -18.72
CA ALA A 54 -14.17 21.86 -19.23
C ALA A 54 -14.66 21.77 -20.68
N ASP A 55 -15.88 22.22 -20.96
CA ASP A 55 -16.47 22.16 -22.32
C ASP A 55 -15.73 23.05 -23.33
N ASN A 56 -15.09 24.12 -22.85
CA ASN A 56 -14.25 25.01 -23.63
C ASN A 56 -12.75 24.72 -23.50
N GLY A 57 -12.35 23.62 -22.83
CA GLY A 57 -10.95 23.20 -22.63
C GLY A 57 -10.34 22.49 -23.83
N PHE A 58 -9.20 21.80 -23.66
CA PHE A 58 -8.63 20.93 -24.70
C PHE A 58 -9.52 19.70 -24.95
N ALA A 59 -9.27 18.97 -26.05
CA ALA A 59 -10.13 17.84 -26.44
C ALA A 59 -10.13 16.70 -25.39
N ASP A 60 -9.03 16.51 -24.68
CA ASP A 60 -8.83 15.55 -23.59
C ASP A 60 -9.37 16.03 -22.23
N GLU A 61 -9.73 17.31 -22.12
CA GLU A 61 -10.35 17.90 -20.93
C GLU A 61 -11.89 17.94 -21.02
N ARG A 62 -12.45 17.58 -22.18
CA ARG A 62 -13.90 17.59 -22.46
C ARG A 62 -14.55 16.21 -22.30
N PRO A 63 -15.88 16.16 -22.07
CA PRO A 63 -16.76 17.27 -21.70
C PRO A 63 -16.75 17.50 -20.18
N GLN A 64 -17.29 18.63 -19.75
CA GLN A 64 -17.55 18.89 -18.34
C GLN A 64 -18.65 17.93 -17.83
N LYS A 65 -18.42 17.31 -16.65
CA LYS A 65 -19.35 16.34 -16.05
C LYS A 65 -19.47 16.55 -14.53
N THR A 66 -20.66 16.30 -13.99
CA THR A 66 -20.88 16.22 -12.54
C THR A 66 -20.44 14.85 -12.01
N ILE A 67 -19.43 14.83 -11.14
CA ILE A 67 -18.89 13.63 -10.50
C ILE A 67 -19.30 13.61 -9.03
N HIS A 68 -19.78 12.46 -8.55
CA HIS A 68 -20.14 12.23 -7.15
C HIS A 68 -19.08 11.36 -6.48
N VAL A 69 -18.57 11.81 -5.35
CA VAL A 69 -17.57 11.08 -4.56
C VAL A 69 -18.08 10.85 -3.13
N LYS A 70 -17.66 9.74 -2.54
CA LYS A 70 -17.79 9.51 -1.10
C LYS A 70 -16.78 10.39 -0.35
N ARG A 71 -16.90 10.45 0.98
CA ARG A 71 -15.89 11.06 1.85
C ARG A 71 -14.59 10.25 1.78
N PHE A 72 -13.45 10.92 1.70
CA PHE A 72 -12.12 10.29 1.73
C PHE A 72 -11.08 11.24 2.32
N LEU A 73 -9.92 10.69 2.68
CA LEU A 73 -8.73 11.45 3.07
C LEU A 73 -7.75 11.45 1.90
N ILE A 74 -7.05 12.56 1.68
CA ILE A 74 -5.95 12.66 0.71
C ILE A 74 -4.79 13.43 1.34
N ASP A 75 -3.56 13.10 0.95
CA ASP A 75 -2.38 13.85 1.39
C ASP A 75 -2.51 15.33 1.00
N LYS A 76 -2.15 16.23 1.91
CA LYS A 76 -2.15 17.68 1.64
C LYS A 76 -1.05 18.09 0.65
N TYR A 77 0.05 17.35 0.62
CA TYR A 77 1.24 17.62 -0.19
C TYR A 77 1.67 16.35 -0.91
N GLU A 78 2.37 16.49 -2.03
CA GLU A 78 2.95 15.35 -2.71
C GLU A 78 3.96 14.60 -1.83
N VAL A 79 4.12 13.31 -2.11
CA VAL A 79 5.14 12.48 -1.45
C VAL A 79 6.52 13.03 -1.77
N THR A 80 7.26 13.42 -0.73
CA THR A 80 8.60 14.00 -0.88
C THR A 80 9.67 12.92 -1.09
N ASN A 81 10.82 13.30 -1.67
CA ASN A 81 12.00 12.43 -1.77
C ASN A 81 12.37 11.76 -0.45
N ARG A 82 12.36 12.50 0.66
CA ARG A 82 12.69 11.97 2.00
C ARG A 82 11.77 10.83 2.40
N LYS A 83 10.48 10.95 2.16
CA LYS A 83 9.47 9.95 2.54
C LYS A 83 9.59 8.71 1.68
N PHE A 84 9.74 8.90 0.38
CA PHE A 84 9.90 7.80 -0.56
C PHE A 84 11.15 6.97 -0.22
N GLN A 85 12.27 7.63 0.07
CA GLN A 85 13.51 6.98 0.55
C GLN A 85 13.35 6.35 1.93
N GLY A 86 12.62 7.02 2.84
CA GLY A 86 12.30 6.50 4.17
C GLY A 86 11.46 5.21 4.13
N ALA A 87 10.65 5.03 3.08
CA ALA A 87 9.94 3.79 2.79
C ALA A 87 10.84 2.70 2.14
N GLY A 88 12.14 2.95 2.00
CA GLY A 88 13.09 2.03 1.36
C GLY A 88 13.06 2.06 -0.17
N MET A 89 12.35 3.02 -0.77
CA MET A 89 12.18 3.10 -2.22
C MET A 89 13.16 4.10 -2.84
N GLN A 90 13.44 3.93 -4.13
CA GLN A 90 14.25 4.84 -4.94
C GLN A 90 13.56 5.07 -6.29
N PRO A 91 13.52 6.31 -6.82
CA PRO A 91 12.83 6.57 -8.08
C PRO A 91 13.53 5.82 -9.22
N MET A 92 12.73 5.25 -10.14
CA MET A 92 13.24 4.52 -11.30
C MET A 92 14.15 5.40 -12.17
N ARG A 93 13.82 6.68 -12.31
CA ARG A 93 14.59 7.65 -13.06
C ARG A 93 14.95 8.85 -12.20
N SER A 94 16.24 9.16 -12.12
CA SER A 94 16.70 10.45 -11.59
C SER A 94 16.70 11.52 -12.69
N PHE A 95 16.19 12.70 -12.36
CA PHE A 95 16.23 13.89 -13.21
C PHE A 95 17.31 14.89 -12.77
N GLY A 96 18.19 14.49 -11.84
CA GLY A 96 19.32 15.29 -11.38
C GLY A 96 19.05 16.14 -10.13
N PRO A 97 20.07 16.90 -9.67
CA PRO A 97 20.03 17.64 -8.41
C PRO A 97 18.81 18.56 -8.19
N PRO A 98 18.28 19.26 -9.21
CA PRO A 98 17.11 20.14 -9.01
C PRO A 98 15.86 19.43 -8.51
N TYR A 99 15.79 18.09 -8.64
CA TYR A 99 14.65 17.28 -8.23
C TYR A 99 14.95 16.34 -7.06
N ALA A 100 16.18 16.35 -6.55
CA ALA A 100 16.65 15.38 -5.54
C ALA A 100 16.58 15.91 -4.09
N GLU A 101 16.29 17.20 -3.92
CA GLU A 101 16.11 17.85 -2.62
C GLU A 101 15.06 17.12 -1.76
N ALA A 102 15.37 16.93 -0.47
CA ALA A 102 14.61 16.03 0.39
C ALA A 102 13.14 16.40 0.58
N SER A 103 12.82 17.70 0.56
CA SER A 103 11.46 18.24 0.73
C SER A 103 10.71 18.46 -0.59
N LEU A 104 11.37 18.28 -1.74
CA LEU A 104 10.68 18.36 -3.02
C LEU A 104 9.89 17.08 -3.30
N PRO A 105 8.84 17.16 -4.13
CA PRO A 105 8.11 16.00 -4.61
C PRO A 105 9.06 15.00 -5.27
N VAL A 106 8.89 13.72 -4.94
CA VAL A 106 9.59 12.65 -5.65
C VAL A 106 9.07 12.60 -7.10
N VAL A 107 9.98 12.53 -8.05
CA VAL A 107 9.68 12.42 -9.49
C VAL A 107 10.44 11.25 -10.10
N GLY A 108 10.01 10.82 -11.29
CA GLY A 108 10.63 9.69 -11.97
C GLY A 108 10.32 8.33 -11.35
N VAL A 109 9.24 8.26 -10.58
CA VAL A 109 8.61 7.03 -10.12
C VAL A 109 7.70 6.47 -11.21
N THR A 110 7.61 5.14 -11.31
CA THR A 110 6.63 4.49 -12.18
C THR A 110 5.33 4.22 -11.43
N TRP A 111 4.25 3.94 -12.16
CA TRP A 111 2.97 3.56 -11.54
C TRP A 111 3.10 2.36 -10.60
N PHE A 112 3.95 1.37 -10.95
CA PHE A 112 4.20 0.18 -10.13
C PHE A 112 4.99 0.46 -8.84
N GLN A 113 5.68 1.60 -8.75
CA GLN A 113 6.37 1.99 -7.52
C GLN A 113 5.45 2.74 -6.54
N SER A 114 4.27 3.15 -6.99
CA SER A 114 3.31 3.93 -6.20
C SER A 114 2.12 3.11 -5.67
N GLY A 115 2.06 1.81 -5.99
CA GLY A 115 0.95 0.90 -5.66
C GLY A 115 1.31 -0.16 -4.64
#